data_AF-A0A842UXA1-F1
#
_entry.id   AF-A0A842UXA1-F1
#
_cell.length_a   1.000
_cell.length_b   1.000
_cell.length_c   1.000
_cell.angle_alpha   90.00
_cell.angle_beta   90.00
_cell.angle_gamma   90.00
#
_symmetry.space_group_name_H-M   'P 1'
#
loop_
_entity.id
_entity.type
_entity.pdbx_description
1 polymer ?
#
loop_
_entity_poly.entity_id
_entity_poly.type
_entity_poly.pdbx_seq_one_letter_code
_entity_poly.pdbx_strand_id
1 'polypeptide(L)'
;MMDKKGVSPLIATVLLIAFAVALGAVVMNWGRAYVEQTADDVEGQSETDIKCSFDVSMEVIRIDDVPQLCYCNLSDPAYIEFTLQNIGREDIEDLQLVIIGESGIVSNSSILNKSLGAADVIKQKLKYDLDKVGTIKQIQMVPMIMEGSSVVPCSQRKLEKGLRNIVNCTGCEAS
;
A
#
# COMPACT_ATOMS: atom_id res chain seq x y z
N MET A 1 -70.45 2.88 22.19
CA MET A 1 -69.78 2.42 23.43
C MET A 1 -68.66 1.50 22.98
N MET A 2 -67.41 1.87 23.23
CA MET A 2 -66.24 1.04 22.93
C MET A 2 -65.70 0.52 24.25
N ASP A 3 -65.91 -0.77 24.50
CA ASP A 3 -65.34 -1.48 25.64
C ASP A 3 -63.81 -1.47 25.54
N LYS A 4 -63.17 -0.69 26.41
CA LYS A 4 -61.72 -0.73 26.60
C LYS A 4 -61.39 -2.00 27.40
N LYS A 5 -60.96 -3.06 26.71
CA LYS A 5 -60.38 -4.23 27.37
C LYS A 5 -59.07 -3.83 28.04
N GLY A 6 -59.06 -3.82 29.38
CA GLY A 6 -57.85 -3.65 30.17
C GLY A 6 -56.92 -4.83 29.94
N VAL A 7 -55.73 -4.57 29.41
CA VAL A 7 -54.66 -5.57 29.35
C VAL A 7 -54.31 -5.95 30.79
N SER A 8 -54.33 -7.24 31.11
CA SER A 8 -53.99 -7.73 32.44
C SER A 8 -52.59 -7.24 32.84
N PRO A 9 -52.43 -6.52 33.97
CA PRO A 9 -51.14 -5.98 34.41
C PRO A 9 -50.02 -7.02 34.50
N LEU A 10 -50.38 -8.29 34.70
CA LEU A 10 -49.45 -9.41 34.80
C LEU A 10 -48.86 -9.84 33.44
N ILE A 11 -49.61 -9.67 32.35
CA ILE A 11 -49.12 -10.01 31.00
C ILE A 11 -48.14 -8.94 30.50
N ALA A 12 -48.41 -7.67 30.84
CA ALA A 12 -47.56 -6.55 30.44
C ALA A 12 -46.15 -6.66 31.04
N THR A 13 -46.03 -7.06 32.31
CA THR A 13 -44.72 -7.21 32.97
C THR A 13 -43.91 -8.37 32.38
N VAL A 14 -44.55 -9.50 32.07
CA VAL A 14 -43.87 -10.64 31.44
C VAL A 14 -43.35 -10.28 30.04
N LEU A 15 -44.14 -9.54 29.25
CA LEU A 15 -43.71 -9.07 27.93
C LEU A 15 -42.51 -8.11 28.02
N LEU A 16 -42.49 -7.21 29.00
CA LEU A 16 -41.37 -6.29 29.19
C LEU A 16 -40.09 -7.02 29.59
N ILE A 17 -40.17 -8.02 30.48
CA ILE A 17 -39.01 -8.83 30.88
C ILE A 17 -38.48 -9.64 29.70
N ALA A 18 -39.35 -10.29 28.94
CA ALA A 18 -38.96 -11.08 27.77
C ALA A 18 -38.26 -10.22 26.71
N PHE A 19 -38.77 -9.00 26.47
CA PHE A 19 -38.15 -8.04 25.56
C PHE A 19 -36.77 -7.58 26.04
N ALA A 20 -36.62 -7.28 27.33
CA ALA A 20 -35.33 -6.89 27.92
C ALA A 20 -34.28 -8.00 27.79
N VAL A 21 -34.65 -9.26 28.04
CA VAL A 21 -33.74 -10.41 27.88
C VAL A 21 -33.36 -10.62 26.41
N ALA A 22 -34.31 -10.52 25.48
CA ALA A 22 -34.04 -10.63 24.06
C ALA A 22 -33.07 -9.55 23.56
N LEU A 23 -33.26 -8.29 23.97
CA LEU A 23 -32.32 -7.21 23.68
C LEU A 23 -30.93 -7.46 24.29
N GLY A 24 -30.87 -7.95 25.52
CA GLY A 24 -29.61 -8.29 26.18
C GLY A 24 -28.80 -9.32 25.38
N ALA A 25 -29.47 -10.37 24.87
CA ALA A 25 -28.83 -11.39 24.04
C ALA A 25 -28.32 -10.82 22.71
N VAL A 26 -29.09 -9.95 22.05
CA VAL A 26 -28.68 -9.30 20.79
C VAL A 26 -27.46 -8.40 21.01
N VAL A 27 -27.46 -7.58 22.06
CA VAL A 27 -26.34 -6.68 22.39
C VAL A 27 -25.08 -7.47 22.73
N MET A 28 -25.19 -8.56 23.49
CA MET A 28 -24.04 -9.42 23.78
C MET A 28 -23.48 -10.10 22.52
N ASN A 29 -24.35 -10.53 21.60
CA ASN A 29 -23.94 -11.17 20.36
C ASN A 29 -23.24 -10.18 19.41
N TRP A 30 -23.79 -8.97 19.26
CA TRP A 30 -23.17 -7.91 18.47
C TRP A 30 -21.87 -7.39 19.11
N GLY A 31 -21.84 -7.25 20.43
CA GLY A 31 -20.65 -6.81 21.15
C GLY A 31 -19.46 -7.76 20.97
N ARG A 32 -19.70 -9.07 20.96
CA ARG A 32 -18.64 -10.06 20.68
C ARG A 32 -18.12 -9.96 19.25
N ALA A 33 -19.02 -9.96 18.26
CA ALA A 33 -18.63 -9.89 16.85
C ALA A 33 -17.85 -8.61 16.52
N TYR A 34 -18.22 -7.47 17.13
CA TYR A 34 -17.52 -6.21 16.93
C TYR A 34 -16.12 -6.20 17.57
N VAL A 35 -15.96 -6.80 18.75
CA VAL A 35 -14.67 -6.90 19.44
C VAL A 35 -13.74 -7.88 18.73
N GLU A 36 -14.24 -9.01 18.23
CA GLU A 36 -13.46 -9.94 17.41
C GLU A 36 -12.95 -9.27 16.12
N GLN A 37 -13.83 -8.62 15.35
CA GLN A 37 -13.42 -7.92 14.13
C GLN A 37 -12.43 -6.78 14.40
N THR A 38 -12.62 -6.02 15.48
CA THR A 38 -11.71 -4.92 15.83
C THR A 38 -10.35 -5.44 16.32
N ALA A 39 -10.30 -6.60 16.99
CA ALA A 39 -9.05 -7.21 17.43
C ALA A 39 -8.25 -7.75 16.24
N ASP A 40 -8.91 -8.46 15.30
CA ASP A 40 -8.29 -9.02 14.11
C ASP A 40 -7.68 -7.93 13.20
N ASP A 41 -8.39 -6.80 13.01
CA ASP A 41 -7.92 -5.68 12.19
C ASP A 41 -6.71 -4.94 12.80
N VAL A 42 -6.63 -4.86 14.13
CA VAL A 42 -5.53 -4.18 14.84
C VAL A 42 -4.29 -5.06 14.96
N GLU A 43 -4.46 -6.37 15.16
CA GLU A 43 -3.34 -7.32 15.16
C GLU A 43 -2.72 -7.44 13.76
N GLY A 44 -3.54 -7.55 12.70
CA GLY A 44 -3.05 -7.66 11.31
C GLY A 44 -2.23 -6.44 10.85
N GLN A 45 -2.73 -5.21 11.08
CA GLN A 45 -1.97 -4.00 10.74
C GLN A 45 -0.64 -3.91 11.48
N SER A 46 -0.61 -4.32 12.75
CA SER A 46 0.62 -4.31 13.55
C SER A 46 1.65 -5.30 13.00
N GLU A 47 1.24 -6.49 12.59
CA GLU A 47 2.15 -7.47 11.99
C GLU A 47 2.74 -7.01 10.67
N THR A 48 1.92 -6.40 9.80
CA THR A 48 2.40 -5.92 8.49
C THR A 48 3.29 -4.71 8.60
N ASP A 49 3.01 -3.78 9.52
CA ASP A 49 3.92 -2.68 9.82
C ASP A 49 5.27 -3.18 10.34
N ILE A 50 5.27 -4.24 11.16
CA ILE A 50 6.49 -4.90 11.63
C ILE A 50 7.23 -5.57 10.47
N LYS A 51 6.56 -6.36 9.63
CA LYS A 51 7.16 -7.01 8.45
C LYS A 51 7.78 -5.99 7.49
N CYS A 52 7.02 -4.96 7.13
CA CYS A 52 7.53 -3.85 6.33
C CYS A 52 8.75 -3.21 7.01
N SER A 53 8.73 -3.03 8.32
CA SER A 53 9.82 -2.37 9.05
C SER A 53 11.07 -3.22 9.20
N PHE A 54 11.02 -4.55 9.24
CA PHE A 54 12.21 -5.38 9.50
C PHE A 54 12.64 -6.23 8.31
N ASP A 55 11.69 -6.75 7.54
CA ASP A 55 11.95 -7.77 6.54
C ASP A 55 11.91 -7.22 5.11
N VAL A 56 11.33 -6.03 4.90
CA VAL A 56 11.33 -5.36 3.60
C VAL A 56 12.46 -4.33 3.54
N SER A 57 13.34 -4.48 2.55
CA SER A 57 14.38 -3.51 2.28
C SER A 57 14.83 -3.62 0.83
N MET A 58 15.05 -2.48 0.17
CA MET A 58 15.46 -2.45 -1.22
C MET A 58 16.45 -1.31 -1.47
N GLU A 59 17.31 -1.50 -2.45
CA GLU A 59 18.29 -0.51 -2.85
C GLU A 59 18.46 -0.45 -4.37
N VAL A 60 18.93 0.72 -4.84
CA VAL A 60 19.38 0.87 -6.22
C VAL A 60 20.81 0.36 -6.28
N ILE A 61 21.07 -0.59 -7.18
CA ILE A 61 22.40 -1.16 -7.39
C ILE A 61 23.37 -0.06 -7.83
N ARG A 62 24.64 -0.18 -7.40
CA ARG A 62 25.73 0.69 -7.82
C ARG A 62 26.79 -0.13 -8.54
N ILE A 63 27.25 0.36 -9.69
CA ILE A 63 28.36 -0.22 -10.46
C ILE A 63 29.44 0.86 -10.52
N ASP A 64 30.64 0.55 -10.00
CA ASP A 64 31.73 1.51 -9.87
C ASP A 64 31.30 2.83 -9.17
N ASP A 65 30.53 2.69 -8.09
CA ASP A 65 29.93 3.78 -7.31
C ASP A 65 28.85 4.60 -8.05
N VAL A 66 28.54 4.28 -9.31
CA VAL A 66 27.48 4.93 -10.10
C VAL A 66 26.13 4.25 -9.85
N PRO A 67 25.12 4.98 -9.32
CA PRO A 67 23.79 4.41 -9.11
C PRO A 67 23.13 4.06 -10.44
N GLN A 68 22.59 2.85 -10.54
CA GLN A 68 21.82 2.35 -11.68
C GLN A 68 20.38 2.87 -11.62
N LEU A 69 20.23 4.19 -11.55
CA LEU A 69 18.95 4.92 -11.62
C LEU A 69 19.16 6.17 -12.47
N CYS A 70 18.53 6.19 -13.63
CA CYS A 70 18.64 7.29 -14.57
C CYS A 70 17.29 7.65 -15.18
N TYR A 71 17.20 8.86 -15.72
CA TYR A 71 16.04 9.31 -16.49
C TYR A 71 16.46 9.82 -17.86
N CYS A 72 15.49 9.87 -18.75
CA CYS A 72 15.62 10.46 -20.05
C CYS A 72 14.39 11.32 -20.36
N ASN A 73 14.63 12.63 -20.51
CA ASN A 73 13.61 13.64 -20.82
C ASN A 73 13.71 14.18 -22.26
N LEU A 74 14.64 13.66 -23.06
CA LEU A 74 14.88 14.09 -24.45
C LEU A 74 14.14 13.22 -25.48
N SER A 75 13.60 12.08 -25.05
CA SER A 75 12.83 11.16 -25.89
C SER A 75 11.33 11.37 -25.65
N ASP A 76 10.52 11.23 -26.71
CA ASP A 76 9.07 11.04 -26.58
C ASP A 76 8.73 9.59 -26.97
N PRO A 77 8.35 8.71 -26.02
CA PRO A 77 8.05 9.02 -24.62
C PRO A 77 9.29 9.09 -23.72
N ALA A 78 9.25 9.98 -22.72
CA ALA A 78 10.25 10.09 -21.67
C ALA A 78 10.21 8.83 -20.79
N TYR A 79 11.35 8.45 -20.21
CA TYR A 79 11.44 7.24 -19.40
C TYR A 79 12.40 7.35 -18.22
N ILE A 80 12.17 6.50 -17.22
CA ILE A 80 13.07 6.26 -16.09
C ILE A 80 13.53 4.81 -16.19
N GLU A 81 14.82 4.59 -16.00
CA GLU A 81 15.42 3.26 -15.97
C GLU A 81 16.11 3.06 -14.62
N PHE A 82 15.83 1.93 -13.98
CA PHE A 82 16.46 1.60 -12.71
C PHE A 82 16.76 0.11 -12.59
N THR A 83 17.78 -0.19 -11.79
CA THR A 83 18.09 -1.54 -11.33
C THR A 83 17.97 -1.57 -9.82
N LEU A 84 17.01 -2.36 -9.33
CA LEU A 84 16.73 -2.53 -7.92
C LEU A 84 17.14 -3.92 -7.46
N GLN A 85 17.62 -3.98 -6.23
CA GLN A 85 17.86 -5.21 -5.50
C GLN A 85 16.97 -5.25 -4.26
N ASN A 86 16.33 -6.38 -4.02
CA ASN A 86 15.71 -6.67 -2.74
C ASN A 86 16.79 -7.17 -1.79
N ILE A 87 17.14 -6.36 -0.79
CA ILE A 87 18.10 -6.72 0.27
C ILE A 87 17.39 -7.17 1.55
N GLY A 88 16.05 -7.21 1.52
CA GLY A 88 15.19 -7.74 2.55
C GLY A 88 15.11 -9.26 2.54
N ARG A 89 14.29 -9.77 3.46
CA ARG A 89 13.94 -11.19 3.62
C ARG A 89 12.57 -11.52 3.07
N GLU A 90 11.72 -10.51 2.90
CA GLU A 90 10.38 -10.66 2.35
C GLU A 90 10.40 -10.39 0.85
N ASP A 91 9.61 -11.15 0.10
CA ASP A 91 9.43 -10.95 -1.33
C ASP A 91 8.63 -9.66 -1.59
N ILE A 92 9.09 -8.87 -2.56
CA ILE A 92 8.39 -7.65 -2.98
C ILE A 92 7.52 -8.04 -4.18
N GLU A 93 6.22 -8.16 -3.96
CA GLU A 93 5.26 -8.51 -5.01
C GLU A 93 5.22 -7.45 -6.11
N ASP A 94 5.24 -6.18 -5.70
CA ASP A 94 5.10 -5.08 -6.63
C ASP A 94 5.80 -3.80 -6.14
N LEU A 95 5.87 -2.80 -7.01
CA LEU A 95 6.45 -1.51 -6.70
C LEU A 95 5.51 -0.39 -7.15
N GLN A 96 5.29 0.57 -6.26
CA GLN A 96 4.69 1.84 -6.59
C GLN A 96 5.79 2.88 -6.84
N LEU A 97 5.77 3.49 -8.02
CA LEU A 97 6.68 4.56 -8.38
C LEU A 97 5.96 5.90 -8.32
N VAL A 98 6.51 6.85 -7.57
CA VAL A 98 6.05 8.24 -7.53
C VAL A 98 7.16 9.13 -8.08
N ILE A 99 6.84 9.84 -9.15
CA ILE A 99 7.73 10.79 -9.81
C ILE A 99 7.23 12.18 -9.46
N ILE A 100 8.08 12.96 -8.80
CA ILE A 100 7.81 14.34 -8.41
C ILE A 100 8.66 15.24 -9.29
N GLY A 101 8.00 16.00 -10.15
CA GLY A 101 8.65 16.98 -11.01
C GLY A 101 8.28 18.42 -10.65
N GLU A 102 8.71 19.34 -11.49
CA GLU A 102 8.45 20.78 -11.33
C GLU A 102 6.99 21.15 -11.61
N SER A 103 6.37 20.47 -12.57
CA SER A 103 5.02 20.79 -13.05
C SER A 103 3.94 19.94 -12.39
N GLY A 104 4.29 18.78 -11.82
CA GLY A 104 3.31 17.89 -11.21
C GLY A 104 3.90 16.62 -10.59
N ILE A 105 2.99 15.77 -10.11
CA ILE A 105 3.29 14.48 -9.49
C ILE A 105 2.56 13.40 -10.27
N VAL A 106 3.29 12.35 -10.66
CA VAL A 106 2.71 11.14 -11.28
C VAL A 106 3.02 9.94 -10.40
N SER A 107 2.01 9.12 -10.15
CA SER A 107 2.14 7.87 -9.40
C SER A 107 1.67 6.72 -10.28
N ASN A 108 2.56 5.76 -10.53
CA ASN A 108 2.24 4.50 -11.17
C ASN A 108 2.30 3.40 -10.11
N SER A 109 1.14 2.78 -9.85
CA SER A 109 1.07 1.52 -9.14
C SER A 109 1.33 0.38 -10.11
N SER A 110 1.87 -0.71 -9.59
CA SER A 110 2.03 -1.96 -10.32
C SER A 110 2.93 -1.90 -11.54
N ILE A 111 4.22 -1.66 -11.27
CA ILE A 111 5.23 -1.47 -12.32
C ILE A 111 6.15 -2.68 -12.49
N LEU A 112 6.05 -3.70 -11.62
CA LEU A 112 6.84 -4.92 -11.76
C LEU A 112 6.11 -5.91 -12.67
N ASN A 113 6.85 -6.49 -13.61
CA ASN A 113 6.32 -7.56 -14.48
C ASN A 113 6.38 -8.95 -13.78
N LYS A 114 7.12 -9.03 -12.67
CA LYS A 114 7.34 -10.22 -11.86
C LYS A 114 7.68 -9.75 -10.44
N SER A 115 7.22 -10.49 -9.43
CA SER A 115 7.66 -10.29 -8.06
C SER A 115 9.18 -10.37 -7.94
N LEU A 116 9.73 -9.56 -7.04
CA LEU A 116 11.14 -9.45 -6.74
C LEU A 116 11.42 -10.23 -5.45
N GLY A 117 11.89 -11.46 -5.60
CA GLY A 117 12.20 -12.33 -4.48
C GLY A 117 13.29 -11.76 -3.56
N ALA A 118 13.42 -12.31 -2.36
CA ALA A 118 14.52 -11.98 -1.46
C ALA A 118 15.88 -12.19 -2.15
N ALA A 119 16.77 -11.21 -2.04
CA ALA A 119 18.07 -11.15 -2.72
C ALA A 119 18.04 -11.06 -4.27
N ASP A 120 16.87 -11.02 -4.90
CA ASP A 120 16.76 -10.87 -6.35
C ASP A 120 17.08 -9.45 -6.81
N VAL A 121 17.38 -9.35 -8.11
CA VAL A 121 17.66 -8.11 -8.82
C VAL A 121 16.73 -7.99 -10.01
N ILE A 122 16.16 -6.81 -10.21
CA ILE A 122 15.37 -6.48 -11.39
C ILE A 122 15.82 -5.17 -12.02
N LYS A 123 15.80 -5.15 -13.34
CA LYS A 123 16.01 -3.95 -14.15
C LYS A 123 14.70 -3.60 -14.85
N GLN A 124 14.22 -2.37 -14.67
CA GLN A 124 12.98 -1.88 -15.29
C GLN A 124 13.18 -0.56 -16.01
N LYS A 125 12.41 -0.39 -17.08
CA LYS A 125 12.32 0.85 -17.88
C LYS A 125 10.85 1.26 -17.95
N LEU A 126 10.52 2.42 -17.39
CA LEU A 126 9.16 2.90 -17.27
C LEU A 126 8.98 4.24 -17.97
N LYS A 127 7.97 4.31 -18.82
CA LYS A 127 7.60 5.53 -19.53
C LYS A 127 6.83 6.47 -18.60
N TYR A 128 7.06 7.77 -18.74
CA TYR A 128 6.28 8.80 -18.05
C TYR A 128 5.99 9.98 -18.98
N ASP A 129 4.97 10.74 -18.63
CA ASP A 129 4.48 11.88 -19.39
C ASP A 129 5.23 13.16 -18.98
N LEU A 130 6.08 13.68 -19.88
CA LEU A 130 6.91 14.85 -19.62
C LEU A 130 6.06 16.12 -19.44
N ASP A 131 4.93 16.23 -20.14
CA ASP A 131 4.07 17.41 -20.06
C ASP A 131 3.38 17.51 -18.69
N LYS A 132 3.12 16.38 -18.04
CA LYS A 132 2.50 16.33 -16.70
C LYS A 132 3.51 16.51 -15.57
N VAL A 133 4.70 15.96 -15.71
CA VAL A 133 5.71 15.94 -14.62
C VAL A 133 6.65 17.15 -14.72
N GLY A 134 7.05 17.52 -15.94
CA GLY A 134 8.14 18.44 -16.19
C GLY A 134 9.50 17.85 -15.80
N THR A 135 10.45 18.72 -15.40
CA THR A 135 11.77 18.29 -14.94
C THR A 135 11.66 17.54 -13.61
N ILE A 136 12.15 16.31 -13.56
CA ILE A 136 12.16 15.49 -12.34
C ILE A 136 12.94 16.20 -11.23
N LYS A 137 12.38 16.26 -10.03
CA LYS A 137 13.06 16.72 -8.81
C LYS A 137 13.40 15.54 -7.90
N GLN A 138 12.52 14.55 -7.87
CA GLN A 138 12.61 13.43 -6.95
C GLN A 138 11.85 12.22 -7.47
N ILE A 139 12.39 11.04 -7.15
CA ILE A 139 11.74 9.75 -7.40
C ILE A 139 11.59 9.05 -6.05
N GLN A 140 10.40 8.52 -5.79
CA GLN A 140 10.11 7.63 -4.68
C GLN A 140 9.67 6.27 -5.22
N MET A 141 10.24 5.22 -4.65
CA MET A 141 9.83 3.84 -4.91
C MET A 141 9.32 3.27 -3.61
N VAL A 142 8.10 2.75 -3.59
CA VAL A 142 7.47 2.14 -2.42
C VAL A 142 7.29 0.64 -2.70
N PRO A 143 7.91 -0.25 -1.90
CA PRO A 143 7.72 -1.68 -2.06
C PRO A 143 6.32 -2.08 -1.61
N MET A 144 5.72 -3.05 -2.30
CA MET A 144 4.44 -3.64 -1.95
C MET A 144 4.62 -5.13 -1.72
N ILE A 145 4.05 -5.66 -0.64
CA ILE A 145 4.17 -7.06 -0.24
C ILE A 145 2.79 -7.73 -0.21
N MET A 146 2.75 -9.06 -0.23
CA MET A 146 1.51 -9.82 -0.07
C MET A 146 1.17 -9.95 1.41
N GLU A 147 -0.03 -9.51 1.79
CA GLU A 147 -0.63 -9.77 3.09
C GLU A 147 -1.96 -10.52 2.87
N GLY A 148 -1.98 -11.80 3.24
CA GLY A 148 -3.12 -12.67 2.98
C GLY A 148 -3.40 -12.81 1.48
N SER A 149 -4.44 -12.14 1.00
CA SER A 149 -4.84 -12.11 -0.42
C SER A 149 -4.70 -10.74 -1.08
N SER A 150 -4.11 -9.76 -0.39
CA SER A 150 -4.03 -8.38 -0.84
C SER A 150 -2.59 -7.89 -0.89
N VAL A 151 -2.32 -6.98 -1.83
CA VAL A 151 -1.00 -6.36 -1.98
C VAL A 151 -1.03 -5.02 -1.25
N VAL A 152 -0.15 -4.86 -0.26
CA VAL A 152 -0.15 -3.72 0.68
C VAL A 152 1.15 -2.92 0.56
N PRO A 153 1.12 -1.58 0.50
CA PRO A 153 2.31 -0.76 0.34
C PRO A 153 3.08 -0.55 1.67
N CYS A 154 4.37 -0.85 1.67
CA CYS A 154 5.30 -0.57 2.77
C CYS A 154 5.82 0.88 2.73
N SER A 155 4.95 1.86 2.95
CA SER A 155 5.26 3.29 2.83
C SER A 155 6.43 3.76 3.72
N GLN A 156 6.67 3.10 4.86
CA GLN A 156 7.77 3.40 5.79
C GLN A 156 9.15 3.02 5.23
N ARG A 157 9.21 2.11 4.25
CA ARG A 157 10.45 1.65 3.58
C ARG A 157 10.62 2.21 2.18
N LYS A 158 10.00 3.35 1.89
CA LYS A 158 10.16 4.00 0.59
C LYS A 158 11.63 4.35 0.33
N LEU A 159 12.09 4.07 -0.89
CA LEU A 159 13.39 4.51 -1.37
C LEU A 159 13.22 5.86 -2.06
N GLU A 160 13.84 6.89 -1.48
CA GLU A 160 13.76 8.26 -1.98
C GLU A 160 15.10 8.71 -2.57
N LYS A 161 15.08 9.14 -3.84
CA LYS A 161 16.25 9.67 -4.54
C LYS A 161 15.91 11.03 -5.12
N GLY A 162 16.61 12.06 -4.66
CA GLY A 162 16.59 13.39 -5.27
C GLY A 162 17.58 13.48 -6.44
N LEU A 163 17.54 14.61 -7.15
CA LEU A 163 18.37 14.92 -8.32
C LEU A 163 19.87 14.61 -8.21
N ARG A 164 20.48 14.70 -7.03
CA ARG A 164 21.92 14.39 -6.87
C ARG A 164 22.26 12.92 -7.08
N ASN A 165 21.26 12.05 -6.96
CA ASN A 165 21.41 10.60 -7.04
C ASN A 165 20.76 10.01 -8.28
N ILE A 166 20.27 10.86 -9.20
CA ILE A 166 19.63 10.47 -10.44
C ILE A 166 20.42 11.11 -11.58
N VAL A 167 20.91 10.29 -12.51
CA VAL A 167 21.70 10.77 -13.65
C VAL A 167 20.87 10.75 -14.94
N ASN A 168 21.29 11.48 -15.95
CA ASN A 168 20.75 11.28 -17.30
C ASN A 168 21.26 9.94 -17.85
N CYS A 169 20.39 9.16 -18.50
CA CYS A 169 20.80 7.90 -19.11
C CYS A 169 21.78 8.16 -20.27
N THR A 170 22.87 7.39 -20.34
CA THR A 170 23.80 7.41 -21.47
C THR A 170 23.14 6.68 -22.65
N GLY A 171 22.57 7.44 -23.60
CA GLY A 171 21.86 6.87 -24.75
C GLY A 171 20.34 6.99 -24.61
N CYS A 172 19.87 8.24 -24.59
CA CYS A 172 18.46 8.63 -24.68
C CYS A 172 17.82 8.33 -26.06
N GLU A 173 18.20 7.23 -26.69
CA GLU A 173 17.71 6.87 -28.02
C GLU A 173 16.42 6.06 -27.88
N ALA A 174 15.40 6.49 -28.63
CA ALA A 174 14.10 5.86 -28.67
C ALA A 174 14.22 4.47 -29.32
N SER A 175 14.11 3.43 -28.50
CA SER A 175 13.92 2.03 -28.90
C SER A 175 12.44 1.74 -29.14
#